data_AF-A0A1F7FA47-F1
#
_entry.id   AF-A0A1F7FA47-F1
#
_cell.length_a   1.000
_cell.length_b   1.000
_cell.length_c   1.000
_cell.angle_alpha   90.00
_cell.angle_beta   90.00
_cell.angle_gamma   90.00
#
_symmetry.space_group_name_H-M   'P 1'
#
loop_
_entity.id
_entity.type
_entity.pdbx_description
1 polymer ?
#
loop_
_entity_poly.entity_id
_entity_poly.type
_entity_poly.pdbx_seq_one_letter_code
_entity_poly.pdbx_strand_id
1 'polypeptide(L)'
;MAKVSKEQLIQLQKTLKTDAAIGHKFGITRQAIHQLRVKYGIDYNRKKNKERDEKVLAMYKSGKTGFDIAPKTDLSVSQVYRIIKKMGKKRK
;
A
#
# COMPACT_ATOMS: atom_id res chain seq x y z
N MET A 1 6.81 -25.95 -10.14
CA MET A 1 6.16 -24.64 -9.88
C MET A 1 5.70 -24.60 -8.44
N ALA A 2 6.15 -23.63 -7.64
CA ALA A 2 5.70 -23.48 -6.26
C ALA A 2 4.18 -23.21 -6.24
N LYS A 3 3.40 -24.16 -5.70
CA LYS A 3 1.95 -24.07 -5.60
C LYS A 3 1.56 -23.32 -4.32
N VAL A 4 1.68 -22.00 -4.30
CA VAL A 4 1.11 -21.22 -3.19
C VAL A 4 -0.40 -21.14 -3.39
N SER A 5 -1.16 -21.77 -2.49
CA SER A 5 -2.63 -21.74 -2.55
C SER A 5 -3.18 -20.38 -2.12
N LYS A 6 -4.43 -20.08 -2.50
CA LYS A 6 -5.12 -18.84 -2.11
C LYS A 6 -5.15 -18.65 -0.60
N GLU A 7 -5.47 -19.70 0.15
CA GLU A 7 -5.59 -19.70 1.61
C GLU A 7 -4.23 -19.47 2.30
N GLN A 8 -3.19 -20.15 1.82
CA GLN A 8 -1.83 -19.95 2.30
C GLN A 8 -1.41 -18.49 2.10
N LEU A 9 -1.70 -17.92 0.93
CA LEU A 9 -1.32 -16.56 0.61
C LEU A 9 -2.01 -15.53 1.52
N ILE A 10 -3.27 -15.77 1.91
CA ILE A 10 -4.00 -14.94 2.88
C ILE A 10 -3.36 -15.02 4.28
N GLN A 11 -3.03 -16.22 4.76
CA GLN A 11 -2.39 -16.38 6.07
C GLN A 11 -0.98 -15.77 6.11
N LEU A 12 -0.24 -15.88 5.00
CA LEU A 12 1.09 -15.32 4.86
C LEU A 12 1.07 -13.79 4.82
N GLN A 13 0.03 -13.17 4.26
CA GLN A 13 -0.12 -11.71 4.35
C GLN A 13 -0.32 -11.20 5.77
N LYS A 14 -1.05 -11.95 6.62
CA LYS A 14 -1.25 -11.59 8.03
C LYS A 14 0.06 -11.62 8.82
N THR A 15 0.95 -12.55 8.48
CA THR A 15 2.20 -12.81 9.22
C THR A 15 3.40 -12.04 8.66
N LEU A 16 3.70 -12.19 7.36
CA LEU A 16 4.92 -11.67 6.72
C LEU A 16 4.77 -10.23 6.18
N LYS A 17 3.54 -9.69 6.16
CA LYS A 17 3.16 -8.32 5.76
C LYS A 17 3.54 -7.89 4.33
N THR A 18 4.57 -8.45 3.69
CA THR A 18 5.06 -8.00 2.37
C THR A 18 5.21 -9.15 1.39
N ASP A 19 4.91 -8.88 0.11
CA ASP A 19 5.08 -9.86 -0.97
C ASP A 19 6.54 -10.31 -1.13
N ALA A 20 7.49 -9.46 -0.76
CA ALA A 20 8.91 -9.79 -0.79
C ALA A 20 9.26 -10.86 0.26
N ALA A 21 8.81 -10.68 1.50
CA ALA A 21 9.02 -11.67 2.56
C ALA A 21 8.33 -13.01 2.25
N ILE A 22 7.15 -12.97 1.63
CA ILE A 22 6.46 -14.18 1.14
C ILE A 22 7.28 -14.84 0.02
N GLY A 23 7.80 -14.05 -0.93
CA GLY A 23 8.65 -14.56 -2.01
C GLY A 23 9.91 -15.27 -1.49
N HIS A 24 10.63 -14.65 -0.55
CA HIS A 24 11.81 -15.24 0.08
C HIS A 24 11.50 -16.58 0.76
N LYS A 25 10.37 -16.69 1.47
CA LYS A 25 9.98 -17.93 2.15
C LYS A 25 9.70 -19.09 1.20
N PHE A 26 9.21 -18.80 -0.01
CA PHE A 26 8.82 -19.81 -0.99
C PHE A 26 9.83 -19.98 -2.14
N GLY A 27 10.98 -19.29 -2.08
CA GLY A 27 11.98 -19.33 -3.14
C GLY A 27 11.46 -18.79 -4.49
N ILE A 28 10.48 -17.88 -4.46
CA ILE A 28 9.90 -17.28 -5.67
C ILE A 28 10.02 -15.77 -5.64
N THR A 29 9.96 -15.16 -6.82
CA THR A 29 10.08 -13.72 -6.93
C THR A 29 8.88 -13.01 -6.28
N ARG A 30 9.13 -11.82 -5.73
CA ARG A 30 8.07 -10.89 -5.31
C ARG A 30 7.01 -10.69 -6.42
N GLN A 31 7.46 -10.60 -7.67
CA GLN A 31 6.58 -10.43 -8.83
C GLN A 31 5.62 -11.61 -9.00
N ALA A 32 6.08 -12.85 -8.81
CA ALA A 32 5.24 -14.04 -8.87
C ALA A 32 4.15 -14.03 -7.78
N ILE A 33 4.51 -13.66 -6.54
CA ILE A 33 3.53 -13.48 -5.46
C ILE A 33 2.52 -12.39 -5.78
N HIS A 34 2.98 -11.27 -6.36
CA HIS A 34 2.08 -10.20 -6.79
C HIS A 34 1.07 -10.68 -7.85
N GLN A 35 1.53 -11.43 -8.87
CA GLN A 35 0.64 -11.99 -9.89
C GLN A 35 -0.36 -12.99 -9.29
N LEU A 36 0.08 -13.87 -8.39
CA LEU A 36 -0.79 -14.81 -7.69
C LEU A 36 -1.86 -14.09 -6.87
N ARG A 37 -1.47 -13.03 -6.15
CA ARG A 37 -2.42 -12.17 -5.43
C ARG A 37 -3.46 -11.56 -6.35
N VAL A 38 -3.04 -10.96 -7.45
CA VAL A 38 -3.94 -10.33 -8.42
C VAL A 38 -4.90 -11.39 -9.00
N LYS A 39 -4.38 -12.56 -9.38
CA LYS A 39 -5.19 -13.69 -9.87
C LYS A 39 -6.24 -14.14 -8.86
N TYR A 40 -5.92 -14.16 -7.57
CA TYR A 40 -6.83 -14.57 -6.51
C TYR A 40 -7.69 -13.43 -5.94
N GLY A 41 -7.57 -12.21 -6.46
CA GLY A 41 -8.30 -11.03 -5.96
C GLY A 41 -7.85 -10.57 -4.57
N ILE A 42 -6.64 -10.96 -4.12
CA ILE A 42 -6.12 -10.64 -2.79
C ILE A 42 -5.43 -9.27 -2.83
N ASP A 43 -6.21 -8.25 -2.53
CA ASP A 43 -5.76 -6.87 -2.51
C ASP A 43 -5.07 -6.51 -1.19
N TYR A 44 -3.80 -6.10 -1.25
CA TYR A 44 -3.04 -5.70 -0.07
C TYR A 44 -3.15 -4.20 0.11
N ASN A 45 -3.61 -3.79 1.28
CA ASN A 45 -3.53 -2.45 1.80
C ASN A 45 -4.17 -1.31 0.97
N ARG A 46 -4.99 -1.59 -0.05
CA ARG A 46 -5.70 -0.50 -0.77
C ARG A 46 -6.59 0.32 0.15
N LYS A 47 -7.30 -0.30 1.10
CA LYS A 47 -8.12 0.40 2.11
C LYS A 47 -7.27 1.27 3.04
N LYS A 48 -6.24 0.69 3.67
CA LYS A 48 -5.33 1.42 4.58
C LYS A 48 -4.61 2.58 3.90
N ASN A 49 -4.17 2.40 2.66
CA ASN A 49 -3.55 3.45 1.87
C ASN A 49 -4.56 4.55 1.52
N LYS A 50 -5.79 4.19 1.17
CA LYS A 50 -6.87 5.16 0.88
C LYS A 50 -7.18 6.02 2.11
N GLU A 51 -7.35 5.41 3.29
CA GLU A 51 -7.61 6.13 4.53
C GLU A 51 -6.47 7.09 4.90
N ARG A 52 -5.21 6.65 4.76
CA ARG A 52 -4.05 7.53 4.97
C ARG A 52 -4.02 8.68 3.97
N ASP A 53 -4.25 8.39 2.69
CA ASP A 53 -4.23 9.39 1.63
C ASP A 53 -5.37 10.42 1.80
N GLU A 54 -6.55 10.00 2.30
CA GLU A 54 -7.67 10.87 2.67
C GLU A 54 -7.34 11.75 3.89
N LYS A 55 -6.69 11.19 4.92
CA LYS A 55 -6.20 11.97 6.08
C LYS A 55 -5.20 13.04 5.67
N VAL A 56 -4.25 12.71 4.79
CA VAL A 56 -3.28 13.66 4.22
C VAL A 56 -4.02 14.81 3.50
N LEU A 57 -5.02 14.48 2.68
CA LEU A 57 -5.79 15.48 1.95
C LEU A 57 -6.62 16.37 2.89
N ALA A 58 -7.23 15.80 3.93
CA ALA A 58 -8.00 16.54 4.91
C ALA A 58 -7.12 17.53 5.70
N MET A 59 -5.93 17.10 6.13
CA MET A 59 -4.97 17.99 6.81
C MET A 59 -4.47 19.12 5.91
N TYR A 60 -4.23 18.84 4.63
CA TYR A 60 -3.83 19.86 3.67
C TYR A 60 -4.93 20.88 3.44
N LYS A 61 -6.19 20.42 3.29
CA LYS A 61 -7.36 21.30 3.16
C LYS A 61 -7.63 22.15 4.39
N SER A 62 -7.23 21.69 5.58
CA SER A 62 -7.31 22.48 6.82
C SER A 62 -6.16 23.50 6.95
N GLY A 63 -5.36 23.73 5.90
CA GLY A 63 -4.29 24.72 5.88
C GLY A 63 -2.93 24.25 6.41
N LYS A 64 -2.75 22.97 6.75
CA LYS A 64 -1.45 22.45 7.21
C LYS A 64 -0.48 22.27 6.03
N THR A 65 0.80 22.55 6.27
CA THR A 65 1.84 22.40 5.25
C THR A 65 2.27 20.95 5.10
N GLY A 66 2.94 20.61 4.00
CA GLY A 66 3.52 19.28 3.80
C GLY A 66 4.51 18.88 4.90
N PHE A 67 5.22 19.86 5.47
CA PHE A 67 6.14 19.67 6.60
C PHE A 67 5.41 19.31 7.89
N ASP A 68 4.23 19.87 8.15
CA ASP A 68 3.43 19.53 9.34
C ASP A 68 2.76 18.15 9.23
N ILE A 69 2.45 17.73 8.00
CA ILE A 69 1.71 16.49 7.71
C ILE A 69 2.64 15.27 7.69
N ALA A 70 3.85 15.43 7.15
CA ALA A 70 4.87 14.39 7.05
C ALA A 70 5.08 13.59 8.36
N PRO A 71 5.42 14.23 9.50
CA PRO A 71 5.66 13.51 10.75
C PRO A 71 4.38 12.87 11.33
N LYS A 72 3.20 13.45 11.07
CA LYS A 72 1.91 12.94 11.57
C LYS A 72 1.40 11.72 10.81
N THR A 73 1.94 11.46 9.63
CA THR A 73 1.47 10.41 8.72
C THR A 73 2.53 9.36 8.40
N ASP A 74 3.71 9.48 9.02
CA ASP A 74 4.89 8.64 8.75
C ASP A 74 5.23 8.61 7.25
N LEU A 75 5.29 9.81 6.65
CA LEU A 75 5.55 10.01 5.24
C LEU A 75 6.63 11.07 5.06
N SER A 76 7.42 10.93 3.99
CA SER A 76 8.24 12.04 3.52
C SER A 76 7.38 13.18 2.96
N VAL A 77 7.89 14.40 3.06
CA VAL A 77 7.23 15.60 2.49
C VAL A 77 6.92 15.41 1.00
N SER A 78 7.85 14.82 0.23
CA SER A 78 7.64 14.51 -1.18
C SER A 78 6.48 13.53 -1.41
N GLN A 79 6.33 12.52 -0.55
CA GLN A 79 5.20 11.58 -0.63
C GLN A 79 3.87 12.27 -0.32
N VAL A 80 3.84 13.19 0.66
CA VAL A 80 2.66 13.99 1.00
C VAL A 80 2.17 14.77 -0.23
N TYR A 81 3.05 15.54 -0.89
CA TYR A 81 2.67 16.30 -2.08
C TYR A 81 2.27 15.41 -3.26
N ARG A 82 2.92 14.25 -3.42
CA ARG A 82 2.52 13.26 -4.44
C ARG A 82 1.10 12.74 -4.21
N ILE A 83 0.74 12.47 -2.95
CA ILE A 83 -0.62 12.04 -2.57
C ILE A 83 -1.63 13.15 -2.87
N ILE A 84 -1.35 14.39 -2.44
CA ILE A 84 -2.22 15.55 -2.69
C ILE A 84 -2.45 15.74 -4.19
N LYS A 85 -1.40 15.73 -5.00
CA LYS A 85 -1.48 15.85 -6.47
C LYS A 85 -2.31 14.71 -7.10
N LYS A 86 -2.09 13.47 -6.65
CA LYS A 86 -2.82 12.29 -7.13
C LYS A 86 -4.32 12.37 -6.79
N MET A 87 -4.66 12.80 -5.59
CA MET A 87 -6.05 12.92 -5.13
C MET A 87 -6.77 14.11 -5.78
N GLY A 88 -6.06 15.22 -6.05
CA GLY A 88 -6.61 16.38 -6.76
C GLY A 88 -6.93 16.10 -8.23
N LYS A 89 -6.14 15.25 -8.92
CA LYS A 89 -6.38 14.87 -10.31
C LYS A 89 -7.59 13.97 -10.54
N LYS A 90 -8.13 13.32 -9.50
CA LYS A 90 -9.28 12.41 -9.59
C LYS A 90 -10.64 13.10 -9.76
N ARG A 91 -10.66 14.42 -9.96
CA ARG A 91 -11.85 15.29 -10.06
C ARG A 91 -12.23 15.68 -11.51
N LYS A 92 -11.81 14.90 -12.51
CA LYS A 92 -12.23 15.10 -13.92
C LYS A 92 -12.90 13.84 -14.43
#